data_AF-A0A6A0I0B7-F1
#
_entry.id   AF-A0A6A0I0B7-F1
#
_cell.length_a   1.000
_cell.length_b   1.000
_cell.length_c   1.000
_cell.angle_alpha   90.00
_cell.angle_beta   90.00
_cell.angle_gamma   90.00
#
_symmetry.space_group_name_H-M   'P 1'
#
loop_
_entity.id
_entity.type
_entity.pdbx_description
1 polymer ?
#
loop_
_entity_poly.entity_id
_entity_poly.type
_entity_poly.pdbx_seq_one_letter_code
_entity_poly.pdbx_strand_id
1 'polypeptide(L)'
;MTIEVTLTLPENLVEHAKRFGSMTRRDVNTVLADALEMMWPALGHLPENGDYPPISSLTDADVLHLADMKMEPAQHRRLTELQARGKQEELAADERYELLALMQIYQLKQLRKSEALSEAVQRGLRKPAPA
;
A
#
# COMPACT_ATOMS: atom_id res chain seq x y z
N MET A 1 9.51 10.19 19.13
CA MET A 1 8.29 10.18 19.97
C MET A 1 7.68 8.80 19.84
N THR A 2 7.11 8.25 20.91
CA THR A 2 6.47 6.92 20.89
C THR A 2 5.00 7.04 21.27
N ILE A 3 4.14 6.31 20.57
CA ILE A 3 2.69 6.26 20.82
C ILE A 3 2.36 4.80 21.18
N GLU A 4 1.60 4.59 22.24
CA GLU A 4 1.15 3.26 22.64
C GLU A 4 -0.15 2.90 21.91
N VAL A 5 -0.16 1.73 21.28
CA VAL A 5 -1.31 1.21 20.52
C VAL A 5 -1.58 -0.23 20.97
N THR A 6 -2.81 -0.52 21.37
CA THR A 6 -3.23 -1.88 21.75
C THR A 6 -3.95 -2.54 20.57
N LEU A 7 -3.42 -3.68 20.10
CA LEU A 7 -3.95 -4.42 18.96
C LEU A 7 -4.48 -5.79 19.41
N THR A 8 -5.63 -6.21 18.85
CA THR A 8 -6.07 -7.60 18.94
C THR A 8 -5.56 -8.33 17.71
N LEU A 9 -4.65 -9.28 17.89
CA LEU A 9 -3.98 -9.99 16.81
C LEU A 9 -4.38 -11.47 16.78
N PRO A 10 -4.39 -12.11 15.60
CA PRO A 10 -4.52 -13.56 15.50
C PRO A 10 -3.45 -14.28 16.33
N GLU A 11 -3.86 -15.31 17.09
CA GLU A 11 -2.96 -16.06 17.99
C GLU A 11 -1.73 -16.61 17.25
N ASN A 12 -1.94 -17.16 16.06
CA ASN A 12 -0.86 -17.67 15.21
C ASN A 12 0.18 -16.60 14.86
N LEU A 13 -0.20 -15.35 14.68
CA LEU A 13 0.74 -14.25 14.39
C LEU A 13 1.61 -13.96 15.61
N VAL A 14 1.00 -13.89 16.79
CA VAL A 14 1.72 -13.69 18.06
C VAL A 14 2.70 -14.83 18.32
N GLU A 15 2.29 -16.08 18.07
CA GLU A 15 3.16 -17.25 18.24
C GLU A 15 4.36 -17.26 17.28
N HIS A 16 4.17 -16.83 16.03
CA HIS A 16 5.30 -16.65 15.10
C HIS A 16 6.29 -15.59 15.60
N ALA A 17 5.78 -14.44 16.04
CA ALA A 17 6.62 -13.38 16.58
C ALA A 17 7.38 -13.82 17.85
N LYS A 18 6.74 -14.57 18.76
CA LYS A 18 7.40 -15.15 19.94
C LYS A 18 8.53 -16.11 19.57
N ARG A 19 8.30 -17.01 18.59
CA ARG A 19 9.34 -17.96 18.13
C ARG A 19 10.53 -17.22 17.55
N PHE A 20 10.28 -16.24 16.68
CA PHE A 20 11.33 -15.42 16.08
C PHE A 20 12.08 -14.58 17.13
N GLY A 21 11.35 -13.96 18.07
CA GLY A 21 11.93 -13.23 19.20
C GLY A 21 12.80 -14.12 20.08
N SER A 22 12.37 -15.35 20.36
CA SER A 22 13.16 -16.31 21.14
C SER A 22 14.49 -16.67 20.45
N MET A 23 14.46 -16.89 19.13
CA MET A 23 15.67 -17.19 18.34
C MET A 23 16.64 -16.01 18.28
N THR A 24 16.12 -14.79 18.27
CA THR A 24 16.90 -13.55 18.15
C THR A 24 17.17 -12.86 19.50
N ARG A 25 16.67 -13.44 20.60
CA ARG A 25 16.66 -12.84 21.97
C ARG A 25 16.03 -11.45 22.02
N ARG A 26 14.93 -11.27 21.30
CA ARG A 26 14.17 -10.01 21.22
C ARG A 26 12.77 -10.20 21.81
N ASP A 27 12.25 -9.14 22.42
CA ASP A 27 10.88 -9.12 22.94
C ASP A 27 9.85 -9.19 21.78
N VAL A 28 8.70 -9.82 22.04
CA VAL A 28 7.65 -10.02 21.04
C VAL A 28 7.11 -8.68 20.52
N ASN A 29 6.95 -7.67 21.38
CA ASN A 29 6.46 -6.36 20.97
C ASN A 29 7.49 -5.65 20.10
N THR A 30 8.78 -5.79 20.40
CA THR A 30 9.85 -5.24 19.56
C THR A 30 9.87 -5.91 18.19
N VAL A 31 9.75 -7.24 18.12
CA VAL A 31 9.68 -7.97 16.84
C VAL A 31 8.49 -7.51 16.00
N LEU A 32 7.32 -7.36 16.62
CA LEU A 32 6.11 -6.89 15.94
C LEU A 32 6.24 -5.44 15.48
N ALA A 33 6.79 -4.55 16.32
CA ALA A 33 7.00 -3.15 15.98
C ALA A 33 7.98 -2.98 14.82
N ASP A 34 9.12 -3.67 14.86
CA ASP A 34 10.11 -3.68 13.77
C ASP A 34 9.52 -4.22 12.47
N ALA A 35 8.73 -5.30 12.54
CA ALA A 35 8.09 -5.87 11.36
C ALA A 35 7.11 -4.87 10.74
N LEU A 36 6.32 -4.18 11.57
CA LEU A 36 5.44 -3.10 11.11
C LEU A 36 6.25 -1.96 10.50
N GLU A 37 7.32 -1.49 11.15
CA GLU A 37 8.18 -0.41 10.66
C GLU A 37 8.86 -0.77 9.32
N MET A 38 9.27 -2.02 9.14
CA MET A 38 9.88 -2.51 7.90
C MET A 38 8.85 -2.66 6.76
N MET A 39 7.64 -3.10 7.09
CA MET A 39 6.56 -3.31 6.10
C MET A 39 5.84 -2.00 5.74
N TRP A 40 5.79 -1.03 6.64
CA TRP A 40 5.03 0.21 6.44
C TRP A 40 5.44 0.97 5.17
N PRO A 41 6.74 1.18 4.88
CA PRO A 41 7.18 1.83 3.65
C PRO A 41 6.83 1.03 2.38
N ALA A 42 6.69 -0.29 2.49
CA ALA A 42 6.34 -1.16 1.37
C ALA A 42 4.87 -1.02 0.94
N LEU A 43 3.99 -0.49 1.82
CA LEU A 43 2.61 -0.13 1.49
C LEU A 43 2.49 1.15 0.62
N GLY A 44 3.63 1.65 0.13
CA GLY A 44 3.74 2.84 -0.71
C GLY A 44 3.94 4.10 0.12
N HIS A 45 4.44 5.15 -0.53
CA HIS A 45 4.57 6.50 0.05
C HIS A 45 3.19 7.07 0.40
N LEU A 46 2.64 6.62 1.52
CA LEU A 46 1.66 7.37 2.29
C LEU A 46 2.40 8.60 2.83
N PRO A 47 1.88 9.83 2.63
CA PRO A 47 2.52 11.03 3.13
C PRO A 47 2.66 10.89 4.65
N GLU A 48 3.78 11.36 5.19
CA GLU A 48 4.15 11.21 6.61
C GLU A 48 3.06 11.70 7.59
N ASN A 49 2.16 12.57 7.11
CA ASN A 49 1.08 13.16 7.90
C ASN A 49 -0.29 12.51 7.67
N GLY A 50 -0.39 11.44 6.88
CA GLY A 50 -1.67 10.79 6.53
C GLY A 50 -2.55 11.58 5.56
N ASP A 51 -2.33 12.89 5.43
CA ASP A 51 -3.07 13.74 4.51
C ASP A 51 -2.33 13.86 3.18
N TYR A 52 -2.89 13.21 2.16
CA TYR A 52 -2.60 13.61 0.79
C TYR A 52 -3.19 15.02 0.59
N PRO A 53 -2.40 16.01 0.16
CA PRO A 53 -2.96 17.32 -0.14
C PRO A 53 -4.06 17.17 -1.21
N PRO A 54 -5.16 17.93 -1.11
CA PRO A 54 -6.19 17.94 -2.15
C PRO A 54 -5.55 18.16 -3.51
N ILE A 55 -5.94 17.38 -4.52
CA ILE A 55 -5.39 17.48 -5.88
C ILE A 55 -5.51 18.91 -6.42
N SER A 56 -6.58 19.63 -6.06
CA SER A 56 -6.80 21.04 -6.42
C SER A 56 -5.74 22.01 -5.90
N SER A 57 -5.00 21.65 -4.84
CA SER A 57 -3.91 22.45 -4.28
C SER A 57 -2.54 22.19 -4.95
N LEU A 58 -2.45 21.17 -5.81
CA LEU A 58 -1.21 20.80 -6.47
C LEU A 58 -0.89 21.69 -7.67
N THR A 59 0.39 21.74 -8.06
CA THR A 59 0.81 22.40 -9.29
C THR A 59 0.34 21.63 -10.52
N ASP A 60 0.24 22.29 -11.68
CA ASP A 60 -0.15 21.62 -12.93
C ASP A 60 0.79 20.46 -13.29
N ALA A 61 2.09 20.60 -13.00
CA ALA A 61 3.09 19.56 -13.21
C ALA A 61 2.81 18.33 -12.32
N ASP A 62 2.50 18.55 -11.04
CA ASP A 62 2.20 17.46 -10.09
C ASP A 62 0.87 16.77 -10.42
N VAL A 63 -0.15 17.54 -10.83
CA VAL A 63 -1.43 17.00 -11.31
C VAL A 63 -1.21 16.11 -12.53
N LEU A 64 -0.44 16.57 -13.52
CA LEU A 64 -0.12 15.77 -14.71
C LEU A 64 0.70 14.53 -14.36
N HIS A 65 1.67 14.64 -13.47
CA HIS A 65 2.47 13.51 -13.00
C HIS A 65 1.60 12.44 -12.31
N LEU A 66 0.67 12.86 -11.44
CA LEU A 66 -0.28 11.93 -10.80
C LEU A 66 -1.27 11.33 -11.80
N ALA A 67 -1.73 12.11 -12.78
CA ALA A 67 -2.60 11.62 -13.85
C ALA A 67 -1.92 10.56 -14.74
N ASP A 68 -0.59 10.61 -14.85
CA ASP A 68 0.23 9.63 -15.57
C ASP A 68 0.77 8.49 -14.71
N MET A 69 0.48 8.52 -13.42
CA MET A 69 0.96 7.51 -12.49
C MET A 69 0.57 6.11 -12.97
N LYS A 70 1.56 5.22 -12.90
CA LYS A 70 1.41 3.78 -13.11
C LYS A 70 1.88 3.07 -11.85
N MET A 71 1.27 1.91 -11.58
CA MET A 71 1.84 0.98 -10.62
C MET A 71 3.24 0.59 -11.09
N GLU A 72 4.16 0.39 -10.15
CA GLU A 72 5.52 -0.02 -10.49
C GLU A 72 5.46 -1.39 -11.20
N PRO A 73 6.23 -1.60 -12.30
CA PRO A 73 6.11 -2.81 -13.12
C PRO A 73 6.30 -4.13 -12.37
N ALA A 74 7.20 -4.22 -11.39
CA ALA A 74 7.36 -5.42 -10.57
C ALA A 74 6.14 -5.65 -9.66
N GLN A 75 5.64 -4.61 -8.98
CA GLN A 75 4.42 -4.67 -8.17
C GLN A 75 3.21 -5.11 -9.01
N HIS A 76 3.05 -4.56 -10.21
CA HIS A 76 1.93 -4.89 -11.10
C HIS A 76 2.00 -6.34 -11.60
N ARG A 77 3.19 -6.82 -11.98
CA ARG A 77 3.40 -8.21 -12.37
C ARG A 77 3.07 -9.16 -11.22
N ARG A 78 3.56 -8.87 -10.02
CA ARG A 78 3.33 -9.69 -8.82
C ARG A 78 1.85 -9.74 -8.43
N LEU A 79 1.16 -8.60 -8.48
CA LEU A 79 -0.28 -8.52 -8.27
C LEU A 79 -1.04 -9.42 -9.26
N THR A 80 -0.68 -9.35 -10.55
CA THR A 80 -1.31 -10.15 -11.61
C THR A 80 -1.07 -11.65 -11.40
N GLU A 81 0.15 -12.03 -11.02
CA GLU A 81 0.53 -13.41 -10.72
C GLU A 81 -0.30 -13.98 -9.54
N LEU A 82 -0.33 -13.28 -8.41
CA LEU A 82 -1.07 -13.72 -7.22
C LEU A 82 -2.58 -13.80 -7.47
N GLN A 83 -3.14 -12.86 -8.24
CA GLN A 83 -4.54 -12.92 -8.67
C GLN A 83 -4.83 -14.11 -9.59
N ALA A 84 -3.91 -14.45 -10.49
CA ALA A 84 -4.07 -15.61 -11.37
C ALA A 84 -4.01 -16.92 -10.58
N ARG A 85 -3.03 -17.05 -9.67
CA ARG A 85 -2.87 -18.23 -8.81
C ARG A 85 -4.04 -18.40 -7.84
N GLY A 86 -4.47 -17.34 -7.16
CA GLY A 86 -5.62 -17.40 -6.24
C GLY A 86 -6.96 -17.76 -6.88
N LYS A 87 -7.07 -17.71 -8.22
CA LYS A 87 -8.24 -18.24 -8.95
C LYS A 87 -8.15 -19.74 -9.23
N GLN A 88 -6.95 -20.30 -9.25
CA GLN A 88 -6.67 -21.70 -9.59
C GLN A 88 -6.50 -22.56 -8.35
N GLU A 89 -5.90 -22.01 -7.30
CA GLU A 89 -5.51 -22.72 -6.09
C GLU A 89 -5.65 -21.83 -4.84
N GLU A 90 -5.66 -22.48 -3.68
CA GLU A 90 -5.69 -21.79 -2.40
C GLU A 90 -4.31 -21.19 -2.09
N LEU A 91 -4.20 -19.86 -2.10
CA LEU A 91 -2.95 -19.15 -1.77
C LEU A 91 -2.50 -19.44 -0.34
N ALA A 92 -1.19 -19.54 -0.15
CA ALA A 92 -0.59 -19.61 1.18
C ALA A 92 -0.87 -18.33 1.97
N ALA A 93 -0.78 -18.40 3.31
CA ALA A 93 -1.19 -17.30 4.17
C ALA A 93 -0.38 -16.01 3.90
N ASP A 94 0.93 -16.14 3.72
CA ASP A 94 1.84 -15.06 3.32
C ASP A 94 1.50 -14.46 1.96
N GLU A 95 1.19 -15.30 0.96
CA GLU A 95 0.79 -14.86 -0.38
C GLU A 95 -0.55 -14.09 -0.37
N ARG A 96 -1.48 -14.46 0.52
CA ARG A 96 -2.74 -13.71 0.72
C ARG A 96 -2.47 -12.32 1.29
N TYR A 97 -1.57 -12.22 2.27
CA TYR A 97 -1.21 -10.92 2.84
C TYR A 97 -0.50 -10.04 1.81
N GLU A 98 0.40 -10.62 1.01
CA GLU A 98 1.07 -9.92 -0.09
C GLU A 98 0.05 -9.40 -1.12
N LEU A 99 -0.92 -10.23 -1.52
CA LEU A 99 -1.99 -9.85 -2.42
C LEU A 99 -2.84 -8.69 -1.86
N LEU A 100 -3.23 -8.75 -0.59
CA LEU A 100 -4.00 -7.69 0.07
C LEU A 100 -3.22 -6.37 0.08
N ALA A 101 -1.93 -6.39 0.42
CA ALA A 101 -1.08 -5.21 0.41
C ALA A 101 -0.97 -4.59 -1.00
N LEU A 102 -0.72 -5.41 -2.03
CA LEU A 102 -0.63 -4.96 -3.41
C LEU A 102 -1.97 -4.38 -3.91
N MET A 103 -3.10 -4.96 -3.50
CA MET A 103 -4.42 -4.45 -3.83
C MET A 103 -4.69 -3.08 -3.19
N GLN A 104 -4.29 -2.86 -1.93
CA GLN A 104 -4.44 -1.57 -1.27
C GLN A 104 -3.62 -0.47 -1.96
N ILE A 105 -2.35 -0.77 -2.30
CA ILE A 105 -1.48 0.13 -3.07
C ILE A 105 -2.13 0.48 -4.41
N TYR A 106 -2.65 -0.52 -5.11
CA TYR A 106 -3.30 -0.32 -6.40
C TYR A 106 -4.53 0.59 -6.29
N GLN A 107 -5.42 0.32 -5.32
CA GLN A 107 -6.64 1.11 -5.11
C GLN A 107 -6.34 2.57 -4.79
N LEU A 108 -5.40 2.82 -3.87
CA LEU A 108 -5.01 4.17 -3.51
C LEU A 108 -4.40 4.94 -4.68
N LYS A 109 -3.49 4.30 -5.43
CA LYS A 109 -2.90 4.89 -6.63
C LYS A 109 -3.96 5.20 -7.68
N GLN A 110 -4.91 4.30 -7.87
CA GLN A 110 -5.99 4.47 -8.83
C GLN A 110 -6.93 5.62 -8.45
N LEU A 111 -7.27 5.76 -7.17
CA LEU A 111 -8.08 6.87 -6.66
C LEU A 111 -7.41 8.21 -6.95
N ARG A 112 -6.15 8.36 -6.50
CA ARG A 112 -5.38 9.61 -6.68
C ARG A 112 -5.18 9.96 -8.16
N LYS A 113 -4.96 8.95 -9.00
CA LYS A 113 -4.89 9.13 -10.46
C LYS A 113 -6.21 9.61 -11.05
N SER A 114 -7.33 9.05 -10.62
CA SER A 114 -8.66 9.46 -11.09
C SER A 114 -8.97 10.91 -10.72
N GLU A 115 -8.66 11.30 -9.48
CA GLU A 115 -8.81 12.70 -9.03
C GLU A 115 -7.90 13.64 -9.82
N ALA A 116 -6.64 13.27 -10.06
CA ALA A 116 -5.70 14.02 -10.88
C ALA A 116 -6.15 14.15 -12.35
N LEU A 117 -6.74 13.11 -12.93
CA LEU A 117 -7.32 13.17 -14.28
C LEU A 117 -8.50 14.15 -14.33
N SER A 118 -9.39 14.11 -13.33
CA SER A 118 -10.52 15.04 -13.25
C SER A 118 -10.04 16.49 -13.12
N GLU A 119 -9.07 16.75 -12.25
CA GLU A 119 -8.46 18.08 -12.08
C GLU A 119 -7.75 18.54 -13.36
N ALA A 120 -6.99 17.66 -14.03
CA ALA A 120 -6.32 17.98 -15.28
C ALA A 120 -7.32 18.37 -16.39
N VAL A 121 -8.50 17.74 -16.43
CA VAL A 121 -9.58 18.14 -17.35
C VAL A 121 -10.19 19.47 -16.93
N GLN A 122 -10.47 19.66 -15.63
CA GLN A 122 -11.03 20.90 -15.10
C GLN A 122 -10.13 22.13 -15.37
N ARG A 123 -8.80 21.95 -15.31
CA ARG A 123 -7.80 22.97 -15.62
C ARG A 123 -7.51 23.13 -17.12
N GLY A 124 -8.05 22.26 -17.97
CA GLY A 124 -7.77 22.26 -19.41
C GLY A 124 -6.39 21.71 -19.80
N LEU A 125 -5.69 21.02 -18.88
CA LEU A 125 -4.41 20.37 -19.11
C LEU A 125 -4.55 19.05 -19.90
N ARG A 126 -5.74 18.43 -19.85
CA ARG A 126 -6.09 17.22 -20.60
C ARG A 126 -7.47 17.29 -21.21
N LYS A 127 -7.65 16.57 -22.32
CA LYS A 127 -8.98 16.32 -22.88
C LYS A 127 -9.73 15.30 -22.00
N PRO A 128 -11.05 15.43 -21.84
CA PRO A 128 -11.85 14.40 -21.18
C PRO A 128 -11.69 13.06 -21.89
N ALA A 129 -11.71 11.98 -21.11
CA ALA A 129 -11.75 10.65 -21.69
C ALA A 129 -13.03 10.49 -22.53
N PRO A 130 -12.97 9.77 -23.67
CA PRO A 130 -14.18 9.42 -24.40
C PRO A 130 -15.12 8.62 -23.49
N ALA A 131 -16.42 8.91 -23.60
CA ALA A 131 -17.49 8.26 -22.85
C ALA A 131 -17.67 6.78 -23.22
#